data_AF-A0A537Y079-F1
#
_entry.id   AF-A0A537Y079-F1
#
_cell.length_a   1.000
_cell.length_b   1.000
_cell.length_c   1.000
_cell.angle_alpha   90.00
_cell.angle_beta   90.00
_cell.angle_gamma   90.00
#
_symmetry.space_group_name_H-M   'P 1'
#
loop_
_entity.id
_entity.type
_entity.pdbx_description
1 polymer ?
#
loop_
_entity_poly.entity_id
_entity_poly.type
_entity_poly.pdbx_seq_one_letter_code
_entity_poly.pdbx_strand_id
1 'polypeptide(L)'
;MVAMPTLAAPRFDFERWFDDNGVRIITILVTAVVVTIVTRFLVRRFRRKLEGKPSLTQELNLQRATTLTHALSTALVVVIWTLAFLLTLGTLEVNLAPFLASAGVAGVALGFGAQSVVKDTLSGFFILLENQFGVGDVLEILTTAGPI
;
A
#
# COMPACT_ATOMS: atom_id res chain seq x y z
N MET A 1 61.18 -5.07 24.48
CA MET A 1 59.87 -5.70 24.77
C MET A 1 58.83 -4.60 24.86
N VAL A 2 58.15 -4.29 23.74
CA VAL A 2 57.00 -3.37 23.73
C VAL A 2 55.76 -4.26 23.74
N ALA A 3 54.95 -4.16 24.80
CA ALA A 3 53.71 -4.91 24.91
C ALA A 3 52.77 -4.49 23.76
N MET A 4 52.39 -5.45 22.91
CA MET A 4 51.31 -5.24 21.95
C MET A 4 50.01 -5.00 22.73
N PRO A 5 49.24 -3.93 22.44
CA PRO A 5 47.90 -3.81 22.98
C PRO A 5 47.07 -4.97 22.43
N THR A 6 46.60 -5.83 23.31
CA THR A 6 45.65 -6.88 22.98
C THR A 6 44.40 -6.23 22.42
N LEU A 7 44.18 -6.36 21.11
CA LEU A 7 42.94 -5.98 20.46
C LEU A 7 41.81 -6.84 21.04
N ALA A 8 41.13 -6.33 22.06
CA ALA A 8 39.87 -6.89 22.51
C ALA A 8 38.92 -6.83 21.30
N ALA A 9 38.62 -7.98 20.70
CA ALA A 9 37.62 -8.07 19.66
C ALA A 9 36.33 -7.42 20.19
N PRO A 10 35.64 -6.58 19.40
CA PRO A 10 34.40 -5.96 19.83
C PRO A 10 33.43 -7.09 20.19
N ARG A 11 33.19 -7.26 21.49
CA ARG A 11 32.16 -8.20 21.96
C ARG A 11 30.85 -7.55 21.55
N PHE A 12 30.09 -8.22 20.70
CA PHE A 12 28.71 -7.83 20.44
C PHE A 12 27.96 -7.95 21.77
N ASP A 13 27.80 -6.81 22.46
CA ASP A 13 27.04 -6.68 23.70
C ASP A 13 25.55 -6.73 23.34
N PHE A 14 25.03 -7.94 23.08
CA PHE A 14 23.63 -8.19 22.70
C PHE A 14 22.62 -7.52 23.65
N GLU A 15 22.93 -7.44 24.95
CA GLU A 15 22.06 -6.81 25.95
C GLU A 15 21.91 -5.30 25.73
N ARG A 16 23.02 -4.57 25.49
CA ARG A 16 22.98 -3.12 25.21
C ARG A 16 22.33 -2.82 23.87
N TRP A 17 22.63 -3.66 22.86
CA TRP A 17 22.01 -3.54 21.56
C TRP A 17 20.49 -3.76 21.62
N PHE A 18 20.03 -4.70 22.46
CA PHE A 18 18.60 -4.97 22.65
C PHE A 18 17.90 -3.86 23.42
N ASP A 19 18.56 -3.25 24.40
CA ASP A 19 18.02 -2.10 25.14
C ASP A 19 17.87 -0.86 24.23
N ASP A 20 18.85 -0.60 23.36
CA ASP A 20 18.84 0.58 22.47
C ASP A 20 17.90 0.39 21.26
N ASN A 21 17.85 -0.81 20.67
CA ASN A 21 17.07 -1.07 19.46
C ASN A 21 15.69 -1.69 19.73
N GLY A 22 15.50 -2.31 20.90
CA GLY A 22 14.24 -2.96 21.29
C GLY A 22 13.08 -1.98 21.32
N VAL A 23 13.28 -0.78 21.91
CA VAL A 23 12.26 0.29 21.93
C VAL A 23 11.89 0.72 20.50
N ARG A 24 12.87 0.81 19.61
CA ARG A 24 12.65 1.22 18.22
C ARG A 24 11.87 0.15 17.42
N ILE A 25 12.18 -1.12 17.61
CA ILE A 25 11.43 -2.23 16.99
C ILE A 25 9.99 -2.25 17.52
N ILE A 26 9.81 -2.13 18.83
CA ILE A 26 8.48 -2.11 19.46
C ILE A 26 7.65 -0.94 18.93
N THR A 27 8.22 0.26 18.85
CA THR A 27 7.50 1.44 18.32
C THR A 27 7.11 1.29 16.86
N ILE A 28 7.97 0.71 16.01
CA ILE A 28 7.64 0.38 14.61
C ILE A 28 6.46 -0.60 14.56
N LEU A 29 6.54 -1.70 15.32
CA LEU A 29 5.49 -2.72 15.33
C LEU A 29 4.17 -2.20 15.88
N VAL A 30 4.21 -1.44 16.99
CA VAL A 30 3.04 -0.80 17.58
C VAL A 30 2.40 0.16 16.56
N THR A 31 3.20 0.98 15.89
CA THR A 31 2.71 1.90 14.86
C THR A 31 2.06 1.12 13.70
N ALA A 32 2.71 0.07 13.20
CA ALA A 32 2.17 -0.77 12.12
C ALA A 32 0.84 -1.44 12.51
N VAL A 33 0.73 -1.92 13.75
CA VAL A 33 -0.49 -2.52 14.30
C VAL A 33 -1.58 -1.46 14.43
N VAL A 34 -1.28 -0.28 14.99
CA VAL A 34 -2.23 0.82 15.12
C VAL A 34 -2.76 1.25 13.76
N VAL A 35 -1.88 1.47 12.76
CA VAL A 35 -2.28 1.83 11.41
C VAL A 35 -3.15 0.73 10.77
N THR A 36 -2.82 -0.55 10.99
CA THR A 36 -3.62 -1.68 10.51
C THR A 36 -5.01 -1.71 11.14
N ILE A 37 -5.10 -1.48 12.45
CA ILE A 37 -6.37 -1.42 13.19
C ILE A 37 -7.21 -0.25 12.66
N VAL A 38 -6.61 0.93 12.54
CA VAL A 38 -7.27 2.13 12.01
C VAL A 38 -7.78 1.87 10.60
N THR A 39 -6.96 1.32 9.70
CA THR A 39 -7.35 0.98 8.32
C THR A 39 -8.55 0.03 8.31
N ARG A 40 -8.49 -1.08 9.07
CA ARG A 40 -9.61 -2.03 9.17
C ARG A 40 -10.85 -1.40 9.78
N PHE A 41 -10.68 -0.49 10.74
CA PHE A 41 -11.78 0.23 11.39
C PHE A 41 -12.47 1.19 10.41
N LEU A 42 -11.71 2.00 9.68
CA LEU A 42 -12.22 2.90 8.64
C LEU A 42 -13.00 2.14 7.58
N VAL A 43 -12.45 1.04 7.07
CA VAL A 43 -13.12 0.22 6.05
C VAL A 43 -14.44 -0.36 6.58
N ARG A 44 -14.43 -0.89 7.81
CA ARG A 44 -15.66 -1.37 8.48
C ARG A 44 -16.68 -0.25 8.70
N ARG A 45 -16.21 0.97 9.00
CA ARG A 45 -17.06 2.15 9.23
C ARG A 45 -17.72 2.63 7.94
N PHE A 46 -16.98 2.67 6.83
CA PHE A 46 -17.49 3.01 5.51
C PHE A 46 -18.51 1.99 5.03
N ARG A 47 -18.22 0.69 5.19
CA ARG A 47 -19.14 -0.38 4.81
C ARG A 47 -20.49 -0.26 5.53
N ARG A 48 -20.50 -0.04 6.85
CA ARG A 48 -21.73 0.14 7.63
C ARG A 48 -22.56 1.36 7.22
N LYS A 49 -21.96 2.40 6.63
CA LYS A 49 -22.70 3.56 6.13
C LYS A 49 -23.40 3.29 4.79
N LEU A 50 -22.95 2.30 4.03
CA LEU A 50 -23.50 1.96 2.71
C LEU A 50 -24.66 0.95 2.78
N GLU A 51 -24.78 0.19 3.87
CA GLU A 51 -25.83 -0.83 4.10
C GLU A 51 -27.21 -0.25 4.48
N GLY A 52 -27.48 1.03 4.19
CA GLY A 52 -28.76 1.69 4.48
C GLY A 52 -29.85 1.44 3.43
N LYS A 53 -30.89 0.67 3.84
CA LYS A 53 -32.16 0.31 3.15
C LYS A 53 -32.02 -0.31 1.73
N PRO A 54 -32.20 -1.63 1.57
CA PRO A 54 -31.95 -2.33 0.30
C PRO A 54 -33.08 -2.12 -0.71
N SER A 55 -32.69 -1.75 -1.93
CA SER A 55 -33.41 -2.06 -3.17
C SER A 55 -32.61 -3.13 -3.94
N LEU A 56 -33.26 -4.00 -4.70
CA LEU A 56 -32.62 -5.14 -5.40
C LEU A 56 -31.45 -4.71 -6.33
N THR A 57 -31.56 -3.52 -6.95
CA THR A 57 -30.49 -2.93 -7.79
C THR A 57 -29.30 -2.43 -6.97
N GLN A 58 -29.53 -2.06 -5.71
CA GLN A 58 -28.52 -1.57 -4.79
C GLN A 58 -27.70 -2.73 -4.20
N GLU A 59 -28.28 -3.92 -4.03
CA GLU A 59 -27.56 -5.09 -3.51
C GLU A 59 -26.37 -5.51 -4.40
N LEU A 60 -26.55 -5.52 -5.72
CA LEU A 60 -25.47 -5.84 -6.67
C LEU A 60 -24.35 -4.79 -6.66
N ASN A 61 -24.71 -3.50 -6.57
CA ASN A 61 -23.75 -2.40 -6.49
C ASN A 61 -22.99 -2.40 -5.15
N LEU A 62 -23.68 -2.74 -4.06
CA LEU A 62 -23.07 -2.90 -2.73
C LEU A 62 -22.08 -4.06 -2.71
N GLN A 63 -22.40 -5.21 -3.32
CA GLN A 63 -21.48 -6.33 -3.40
C GLN A 63 -20.18 -5.94 -4.13
N ARG A 64 -20.28 -5.29 -5.30
CA ARG A 64 -19.10 -4.80 -6.03
C ARG A 64 -18.27 -3.82 -5.20
N ALA A 65 -18.92 -2.86 -4.55
CA ALA A 65 -18.24 -1.89 -3.67
C ALA A 65 -17.56 -2.57 -2.47
N THR A 66 -18.16 -3.60 -1.88
CA THR A 66 -17.56 -4.35 -0.76
C THR A 66 -16.32 -5.12 -1.18
N THR A 67 -16.32 -5.73 -2.37
CA THR A 67 -15.15 -6.44 -2.89
C THR A 67 -14.01 -5.47 -3.19
N LEU A 68 -14.30 -4.32 -3.82
CA LEU A 68 -13.30 -3.30 -4.12
C LEU A 68 -12.68 -2.69 -2.85
N THR A 69 -13.51 -2.34 -1.87
CA THR A 69 -13.04 -1.81 -0.58
C THR A 69 -12.23 -2.84 0.20
N HIS A 70 -12.61 -4.12 0.14
CA HIS A 70 -11.84 -5.19 0.76
C HIS A 70 -10.49 -5.41 0.06
N ALA A 71 -10.46 -5.42 -1.27
CA ALA A 71 -9.23 -5.56 -2.05
C ALA A 71 -8.25 -4.40 -1.75
N LEU A 72 -8.74 -3.16 -1.76
CA LEU A 72 -7.93 -1.98 -1.43
C LEU A 72 -7.41 -2.02 0.01
N SER A 73 -8.26 -2.40 0.98
CA SER A 73 -7.84 -2.55 2.37
C SER A 73 -6.76 -3.60 2.52
N THR A 74 -6.86 -4.70 1.78
CA THR A 74 -5.87 -5.80 1.82
C THR A 74 -4.54 -5.32 1.24
N ALA A 75 -4.57 -4.62 0.10
CA ALA A 75 -3.38 -4.03 -0.50
C ALA A 75 -2.67 -3.06 0.46
N LEU A 76 -3.40 -2.17 1.12
CA LEU A 76 -2.83 -1.23 2.10
C LEU A 76 -2.16 -1.96 3.28
N VAL A 77 -2.82 -3.00 3.82
CA VAL A 77 -2.25 -3.81 4.91
C VAL A 77 -0.96 -4.49 4.46
N VAL A 78 -0.92 -5.06 3.26
CA VAL A 78 0.31 -5.67 2.71
C VAL A 78 1.45 -4.64 2.63
N VAL A 79 1.19 -3.44 2.14
CA VAL A 79 2.18 -2.36 2.07
C VAL A 79 2.68 -1.96 3.46
N ILE A 80 1.78 -1.75 4.42
CA ILE A 80 2.14 -1.39 5.81
C ILE A 80 3.07 -2.44 6.43
N TRP A 81 2.73 -3.73 6.31
CA TRP A 81 3.54 -4.80 6.87
C TRP A 81 4.88 -4.97 6.15
N THR A 82 4.91 -4.74 4.84
CA THR A 82 6.16 -4.75 4.06
C THR A 82 7.10 -3.64 4.55
N LEU A 83 6.57 -2.42 4.74
CA LEU A 83 7.35 -1.30 5.28
C LEU A 83 7.81 -1.57 6.71
N ALA A 84 6.93 -2.06 7.58
CA ALA A 84 7.28 -2.40 8.96
C ALA A 84 8.40 -3.46 9.01
N PHE A 85 8.33 -4.47 8.14
CA PHE A 85 9.36 -5.49 8.00
C PHE A 85 10.71 -4.89 7.57
N LEU A 86 10.72 -4.06 6.53
CA LEU A 86 11.94 -3.39 6.05
C LEU A 86 12.55 -2.48 7.12
N LEU A 87 11.72 -1.67 7.80
CA LEU A 87 12.19 -0.80 8.87
C LEU A 87 12.76 -1.59 10.05
N THR A 88 12.15 -2.72 10.39
CA THR A 88 12.66 -3.62 11.43
C THR A 88 14.01 -4.22 11.02
N LEU A 89 14.16 -4.73 9.80
CA LEU A 89 15.46 -5.20 9.29
C LEU A 89 16.54 -4.12 9.34
N GLY A 90 16.18 -2.87 9.02
CA GLY A 90 17.10 -1.74 9.10
C GLY A 90 17.60 -1.47 10.52
N THR A 91 16.78 -1.70 11.55
CA THR A 91 17.21 -1.60 12.95
C THR A 91 18.12 -2.77 13.39
N LEU A 92 18.08 -3.88 12.67
CA LEU A 92 18.99 -5.03 12.86
C LEU A 92 20.33 -4.85 12.12
N GLU A 93 20.58 -3.67 11.55
CA GLU A 93 21.75 -3.38 10.70
C GLU A 93 21.87 -4.33 9.48
N VAL A 94 20.76 -4.95 9.07
CA VAL A 94 20.70 -5.81 7.88
C VAL A 94 20.67 -4.93 6.63
N ASN A 95 21.41 -5.32 5.60
CA ASN A 95 21.42 -4.63 4.32
C ASN A 95 20.04 -4.70 3.64
N LEU A 96 19.39 -3.54 3.49
CA LEU A 96 18.07 -3.40 2.88
C LEU A 96 18.11 -3.40 1.34
N ALA A 97 19.29 -3.22 0.72
CA ALA A 97 19.42 -3.05 -0.73
C ALA A 97 18.77 -4.18 -1.55
N PRO A 98 18.94 -5.49 -1.22
CA PRO A 98 18.29 -6.57 -1.98
C PRO A 98 16.76 -6.52 -1.88
N PHE A 99 16.23 -6.15 -0.71
CA PHE A 99 14.79 -6.08 -0.47
C PHE A 99 14.16 -4.84 -1.12
N LEU A 100 14.87 -3.70 -1.10
CA LEU A 100 14.45 -2.50 -1.80
C LEU A 100 14.48 -2.70 -3.32
N ALA A 101 15.50 -3.40 -3.84
CA ALA A 101 15.58 -3.74 -5.25
C ALA A 101 14.40 -4.63 -5.68
N SER A 102 14.08 -5.67 -4.90
CA SER A 102 12.95 -6.55 -5.23
C SER A 102 11.59 -5.85 -5.09
N ALA A 103 11.40 -5.04 -4.04
CA ALA A 103 10.21 -4.22 -3.86
C ALA A 103 10.04 -3.21 -5.01
N GLY A 104 11.15 -2.64 -5.50
CA GLY A 104 11.17 -1.76 -6.67
C GLY A 104 10.70 -2.46 -7.94
N VAL A 105 11.26 -3.64 -8.26
CA VAL A 105 10.85 -4.42 -9.44
C VAL A 105 9.38 -4.85 -9.35
N ALA A 106 8.94 -5.33 -8.19
CA ALA A 106 7.55 -5.69 -7.95
C ALA A 106 6.61 -4.48 -8.10
N GLY A 107 7.03 -3.31 -7.58
CA GLY A 107 6.29 -2.06 -7.72
C GLY A 107 6.14 -1.62 -9.18
N VAL A 108 7.21 -1.75 -9.99
CA VAL A 108 7.16 -1.46 -11.43
C VAL A 108 6.19 -2.41 -12.15
N ALA A 109 6.26 -3.72 -11.85
CA ALA A 109 5.36 -4.70 -12.45
C ALA A 109 3.88 -4.42 -12.10
N LEU A 110 3.60 -4.09 -10.83
CA LEU A 110 2.26 -3.69 -10.40
C LEU A 110 1.81 -2.38 -11.07
N GLY A 111 2.72 -1.41 -11.23
CA GLY A 111 2.46 -0.15 -11.91
C GLY A 111 2.07 -0.34 -13.38
N PHE A 112 2.77 -1.23 -14.09
CA PHE A 112 2.40 -1.61 -15.45
C PHE A 112 1.04 -2.32 -15.50
N GLY A 113 0.74 -3.19 -14.54
CA GLY A 113 -0.58 -3.83 -14.44
C GLY A 113 -1.74 -2.86 -14.19
N ALA A 114 -1.48 -1.75 -13.49
CA ALA A 114 -2.48 -0.71 -13.19
C ALA A 114 -2.51 0.45 -14.22
N GLN A 115 -1.63 0.43 -15.23
CA GLN A 115 -1.39 1.57 -16.11
C GLN A 115 -2.67 2.02 -16.87
N SER A 116 -3.50 1.08 -17.34
CA SER A 116 -4.74 1.40 -18.04
C SER A 116 -5.73 2.15 -17.16
N VAL A 117 -5.92 1.69 -15.92
CA VAL A 117 -6.81 2.34 -14.94
C VAL A 117 -6.38 3.79 -14.67
N VAL A 118 -5.07 4.02 -14.53
CA VAL A 118 -4.53 5.37 -14.32
C VAL A 118 -4.77 6.25 -15.55
N LYS A 119 -4.48 5.72 -16.75
CA LYS A 119 -4.70 6.44 -18.01
C LYS A 119 -6.16 6.85 -18.19
N ASP A 120 -7.08 5.92 -17.94
CA ASP A 120 -8.51 6.14 -18.14
C ASP A 120 -9.07 7.14 -17.12
N THR A 121 -8.61 7.04 -15.86
CA THR A 121 -9.01 7.98 -14.79
C THR A 121 -8.53 9.40 -15.09
N LEU A 122 -7.27 9.57 -15.51
CA LEU A 122 -6.74 10.88 -15.88
C LEU A 122 -7.45 11.45 -17.10
N SER A 123 -7.71 10.63 -18.12
CA SER A 123 -8.43 11.06 -19.33
C SER A 123 -9.84 11.56 -18.98
N GLY A 124 -10.58 10.82 -18.15
CA GLY A 124 -11.89 11.23 -17.66
C GLY A 124 -11.83 12.52 -16.82
N PHE A 125 -10.83 12.66 -15.96
CA PHE A 125 -10.62 13.88 -15.18
C PHE A 125 -10.35 15.10 -16.06
N PHE A 126 -9.51 14.99 -17.09
CA PHE A 126 -9.24 16.07 -18.03
C PHE A 126 -10.46 16.46 -18.86
N ILE A 127 -11.28 15.49 -19.30
CA ILE A 127 -12.54 15.77 -20.00
C ILE A 127 -13.44 16.68 -19.13
N LEU A 128 -13.56 16.37 -17.84
CA LEU A 128 -14.38 17.15 -16.91
C LEU A 128 -13.78 18.53 -16.63
N LEU A 129 -12.47 18.62 -16.42
CA LEU A 129 -11.80 19.90 -16.14
C LEU A 129 -11.84 20.86 -17.32
N GLU A 130 -11.62 20.35 -18.53
CA GLU A 130 -11.59 21.16 -19.74
C GLU A 130 -13.00 21.43 -20.29
N ASN A 131 -14.04 20.86 -19.65
CA ASN A 131 -15.43 20.90 -20.10
C ASN A 131 -15.54 20.61 -21.60
N GLN A 132 -14.79 19.60 -22.06
CA GLN A 132 -14.72 19.29 -23.49
C GLN A 132 -16.09 18.87 -24.06
N PHE A 133 -16.94 18.31 -23.21
CA PHE A 133 -18.31 17.94 -23.53
C PHE A 133 -19.24 18.30 -22.37
N GLY A 134 -20.36 18.95 -22.67
CA GLY A 134 -21.41 19.30 -21.73
C GLY A 134 -22.44 18.18 -21.54
N VAL A 135 -23.17 18.23 -20.42
CA VAL A 135 -24.32 17.35 -20.19
C VAL A 135 -25.40 17.67 -21.22
N GLY A 136 -25.57 16.80 -22.22
CA GLY A 136 -26.55 16.96 -23.30
C GLY A 136 -25.96 16.94 -24.71
N ASP A 137 -24.62 16.94 -24.83
CA ASP A 137 -23.97 16.89 -26.14
C ASP A 137 -24.11 15.51 -26.79
N VAL A 138 -24.41 15.51 -28.09
CA VAL A 138 -24.41 14.29 -28.92
C VAL A 138 -23.00 14.10 -29.45
N LEU A 139 -22.35 13.03 -29.02
CA LEU A 139 -20.98 12.70 -29.40
C LEU A 139 -20.98 11.49 -30.34
N GLU A 140 -20.22 11.57 -31.42
CA GLU A 140 -19.94 10.43 -32.28
C GLU A 140 -18.63 9.76 -31.81
N ILE A 141 -18.76 8.57 -31.22
CA ILE A 141 -17.61 7.79 -30.75
C ILE A 141 -17.25 6.77 -31.83
N LEU A 142 -16.15 7.01 -32.53
CA LEU A 142 -15.59 6.05 -33.49
C LEU A 142 -14.88 4.93 -32.71
N THR A 143 -15.56 3.78 -32.58
CA THR A 143 -14.96 2.57 -32.03
C THR A 143 -14.31 1.73 -33.15
N THR A 144 -13.13 1.20 -32.90
CA THR A 144 -12.52 0.19 -33.78
C THR A 144 -13.20 -1.15 -33.50
N ALA A 145 -14.34 -1.41 -34.15
CA ALA A 145 -15.00 -2.69 -34.06
C ALA A 145 -14.24 -3.74 -34.89
N GLY A 146 -13.56 -4.67 -34.22
CA GLY A 146 -13.16 -5.96 -34.80
C GLY A 146 -14.25 -7.00 -34.53
N PRO A 147 -14.42 -8.03 -35.38
CA PRO A 147 -15.29 -9.14 -35.07
C PRO A 147 -14.82 -9.82 -33.78
N ILE A 148 -15.78 -10.17 -32.93
CA ILE A 148 -15.61 -10.96 -31.70
C ILE A 148 -14.90 -12.28 -31.96
#